data_AF-A0A956BME8-F1
#
_entry.id   AF-A0A956BME8-F1
#
_cell.length_a   1.000
_cell.length_b   1.000
_cell.length_c   1.000
_cell.angle_alpha   90.00
_cell.angle_beta   90.00
_cell.angle_gamma   90.00
#
_symmetry.space_group_name_H-M   'P 1'
#
loop_
_entity.id
_entity.type
_entity.pdbx_description
1 polymer ?
#
loop_
_entity_poly.entity_id
_entity_poly.type
_entity_poly.pdbx_seq_one_letter_code
_entity_poly.pdbx_strand_id
1 'polypeptide(L)'
;MALLPLVEVAWSDGTLADEERRMILGVAEKHALLTDEDRPIVEDWLSEKPSGLFLHHTRLLISELGNRLPEDLDATEVVAWCWALAAAAGGLFGSRLMSVSADEKAALERVAEALGVTEIKPEWRNRTL
;
A
#
# COMPACT_ATOMS: atom_id res chain seq x y z
N MET A 1 10.22 0.43 -2.27
CA MET A 1 9.18 0.20 -3.30
C MET A 1 7.79 0.00 -2.72
N ALA A 2 7.62 -0.69 -1.59
CA ALA A 2 6.31 -1.02 -1.02
C ALA A 2 5.42 0.19 -0.64
N LEU A 3 6.01 1.36 -0.41
CA LEU A 3 5.26 2.55 0.04
C LEU A 3 4.44 3.23 -1.06
N LEU A 4 4.85 3.15 -2.32
CA LEU A 4 4.08 3.76 -3.42
C LEU A 4 2.75 3.03 -3.68
N PRO A 5 2.73 1.70 -3.80
CA PRO A 5 1.47 0.95 -3.81
C PRO A 5 0.59 1.26 -2.60
N LEU A 6 1.20 1.44 -1.44
CA LEU A 6 0.48 1.77 -0.21
C LEU A 6 -0.20 3.14 -0.30
N VAL A 7 0.50 4.16 -0.78
CA VAL A 7 -0.06 5.51 -1.01
C VAL A 7 -1.20 5.46 -2.03
N GLU A 8 -1.07 4.65 -3.08
CA GLU A 8 -2.16 4.47 -4.05
C GLU A 8 -3.41 3.86 -3.41
N VAL A 9 -3.23 2.82 -2.59
CA VAL A 9 -4.33 2.21 -1.83
C VAL A 9 -4.93 3.26 -0.90
N ALA A 10 -4.10 3.98 -0.12
CA ALA A 10 -4.50 5.01 0.84
C ALA A 10 -5.43 6.09 0.28
N TRP A 11 -5.28 6.44 -1.01
CA TRP A 11 -6.08 7.47 -1.67
C TRP A 11 -7.22 6.91 -2.55
N SER A 12 -7.54 5.62 -2.41
CA SER A 12 -8.43 4.91 -3.34
C SER A 12 -9.88 5.44 -3.33
N ASP A 13 -10.39 5.88 -2.19
CA ASP A 13 -11.72 6.50 -2.05
C ASP A 13 -11.69 8.02 -2.29
N GLY A 14 -10.49 8.60 -2.45
CA GLY A 14 -10.28 10.03 -2.69
C GLY A 14 -10.09 10.89 -1.44
N THR A 15 -10.14 10.30 -0.25
CA THR A 15 -9.91 10.96 1.04
C THR A 15 -8.83 10.21 1.83
N LEU A 16 -8.16 10.90 2.75
CA LEU A 16 -7.23 10.28 3.69
C LEU A 16 -7.25 11.09 4.99
N ALA A 17 -7.62 10.44 6.09
CA ALA A 17 -7.70 11.06 7.41
C ALA A 17 -6.34 11.12 8.11
N ASP A 18 -6.17 12.08 9.02
CA ASP A 18 -4.94 12.24 9.82
C ASP A 18 -4.61 11.01 10.68
N GLU A 19 -5.62 10.25 11.10
CA GLU A 19 -5.44 9.01 11.85
C GLU A 19 -4.92 7.88 10.95
N GLU A 20 -5.45 7.77 9.72
CA GLU A 20 -5.00 6.80 8.71
C GLU A 20 -3.56 7.09 8.28
N ARG A 21 -3.23 8.37 8.04
CA ARG A 21 -1.85 8.82 7.76
C ARG A 21 -0.88 8.39 8.88
N ARG A 22 -1.25 8.59 10.15
CA ARG A 22 -0.40 8.20 11.29
C ARG A 22 -0.22 6.69 11.39
N MET A 23 -1.28 5.90 11.15
CA MET A 23 -1.19 4.44 11.16
C MET A 23 -0.28 3.92 10.04
N ILE A 24 -0.41 4.45 8.82
CA ILE A 24 0.43 4.12 7.68
C ILE A 24 1.92 4.36 8.01
N LEU A 25 2.25 5.54 8.52
CA LEU A 25 3.63 5.89 8.88
C LEU A 25 4.18 4.99 9.99
N GLY A 26 3.38 4.73 11.04
CA GLY A 26 3.79 3.88 12.16
C GLY A 26 4.05 2.43 11.74
N VAL A 27 3.25 1.90 10.83
CA VAL A 27 3.46 0.55 10.30
C VAL A 27 4.65 0.50 9.35
N ALA A 28 4.80 1.48 8.46
CA ALA A 28 5.96 1.55 7.57
C ALA A 28 7.28 1.64 8.36
N GLU A 29 7.29 2.35 9.49
CA GLU A 29 8.41 2.38 10.45
C GLU A 29 8.63 1.02 11.13
N LYS A 30 7.57 0.38 11.66
CA LYS A 30 7.66 -0.93 12.34
C LYS A 30 8.27 -2.02 11.45
N HIS A 31 8.03 -1.97 10.14
CA HIS A 31 8.52 -2.94 9.16
C HIS A 31 9.82 -2.53 8.47
N ALA A 32 10.49 -1.47 8.94
CA ALA A 32 11.71 -0.93 8.33
C ALA A 32 11.53 -0.63 6.82
N LEU A 33 10.30 -0.27 6.42
CA LEU A 33 9.98 0.14 5.05
C LEU A 33 10.29 1.62 4.81
N LEU A 34 10.50 2.38 5.89
CA LEU A 34 10.84 3.78 5.91
C LEU A 34 12.20 3.97 6.59
N THR A 35 13.09 4.71 5.94
CA THR A 35 14.22 5.35 6.61
C THR A 35 13.84 6.76 7.08
N ASP A 36 14.65 7.36 7.96
CA ASP A 36 14.44 8.75 8.39
C ASP A 36 14.54 9.73 7.21
N GLU A 37 15.32 9.40 6.18
CA GLU A 37 15.48 10.20 4.96
C GLU A 37 14.25 10.11 4.03
N ASP A 38 13.58 8.96 4.01
CA ASP A 38 12.38 8.72 3.18
C ASP A 38 11.09 9.28 3.81
N ARG A 39 11.08 9.41 5.15
CA ARG A 39 9.88 9.82 5.91
C ARG A 39 9.25 11.11 5.40
N PRO A 40 9.97 12.23 5.17
CA PRO A 40 9.35 13.47 4.71
C PRO A 40 8.68 13.33 3.34
N ILE A 41 9.22 12.51 2.44
CA ILE A 41 8.68 12.29 1.09
C ILE A 41 7.35 11.55 1.18
N VAL A 42 7.30 10.51 2.02
CA VAL A 42 6.10 9.69 2.19
C VAL A 42 5.04 10.46 2.96
N GLU A 43 5.45 11.27 3.92
CA GLU A 43 4.59 12.22 4.62
C GLU A 43 3.92 13.22 3.68
N ASP A 44 4.64 13.72 2.68
CA ASP A 44 4.10 14.63 1.66
C ASP A 44 3.05 13.93 0.79
N TRP A 45 3.36 12.72 0.29
CA TRP A 45 2.42 11.90 -0.50
C TRP A 45 1.14 11.48 0.26
N LEU A 46 1.20 11.42 1.59
CA LEU A 46 0.04 11.15 2.44
C LEU A 46 -0.68 12.42 2.88
N SER A 47 -0.10 13.60 2.68
CA SER A 47 -0.74 14.88 3.03
C SER A 47 -1.51 15.46 1.84
N GLU A 48 -1.02 15.24 0.63
CA GLU A 48 -1.68 15.62 -0.61
C GLU A 48 -1.75 14.45 -1.58
N LYS A 49 -2.93 14.21 -2.15
CA LYS A 49 -3.14 13.13 -3.11
C LYS A 49 -2.21 13.32 -4.31
N PRO A 50 -1.32 12.36 -4.60
CA PRO A 50 -0.49 12.45 -5.79
C PRO A 50 -1.35 12.47 -7.05
N SER A 51 -0.90 13.21 -8.07
CA SER A 51 -1.63 13.30 -9.33
C SER A 51 -1.87 11.91 -9.95
N GLY A 52 -3.00 11.74 -10.66
CA GLY A 52 -3.29 10.48 -11.35
C GLY A 52 -2.21 10.07 -12.35
N LEU A 53 -1.54 11.05 -12.98
CA LEU A 53 -0.41 10.83 -13.87
C LEU A 53 0.81 10.28 -13.12
N PHE A 54 1.11 10.82 -11.94
CA PHE A 54 2.19 10.32 -11.07
C PHE A 54 1.93 8.87 -10.65
N LEU A 55 0.72 8.56 -10.19
CA LEU A 55 0.30 7.21 -9.79
C LEU A 55 0.36 6.23 -10.98
N HIS A 56 -0.03 6.68 -12.18
CA HIS A 56 0.08 5.87 -13.39
C HIS A 56 1.52 5.53 -13.74
N HIS A 57 2.42 6.52 -13.77
CA HIS A 57 3.84 6.26 -14.07
C HIS A 57 4.53 5.43 -13.01
N THR A 58 4.17 5.59 -11.73
CA THR A 58 4.71 4.75 -10.67
C THR A 58 4.22 3.31 -10.77
N ARG A 59 2.96 3.05 -11.15
CA ARG A 59 2.52 1.67 -11.47
C ARG A 59 3.30 1.05 -12.63
N LEU A 60 3.54 1.80 -13.71
CA LEU A 60 4.36 1.31 -14.82
C LEU A 60 5.80 1.00 -14.36
N LEU A 61 6.38 1.88 -13.55
CA LEU A 61 7.71 1.67 -12.97
C LEU A 61 7.72 0.45 -12.05
N ILE A 62 6.71 0.27 -11.20
CA ILE A 62 6.57 -0.86 -10.30
C ILE A 62 6.40 -2.16 -11.08
N SER A 63 5.64 -2.14 -12.17
CA SER A 63 5.45 -3.31 -13.03
C SER A 63 6.73 -3.70 -13.77
N GLU A 64 7.44 -2.72 -14.33
CA GLU A 64 8.73 -2.95 -15.00
C GLU A 64 9.81 -3.41 -14.02
N LEU A 65 9.84 -2.85 -12.82
CA LEU A 65 10.74 -3.28 -11.75
C LEU A 65 10.32 -4.63 -11.18
N GLY A 66 9.04 -4.95 -11.10
CA GLY A 66 8.48 -6.25 -10.69
C GLY A 66 9.05 -7.40 -11.51
N ASN A 67 9.12 -7.21 -12.82
CA ASN A 67 9.73 -8.16 -13.77
C ASN A 67 11.27 -8.25 -13.63
N ARG A 68 11.88 -7.38 -12.83
CA ARG A 68 13.32 -7.20 -12.70
C ARG A 68 13.74 -7.11 -11.22
N LEU A 69 12.90 -7.54 -10.28
CA LEU A 69 13.17 -7.42 -8.85
C LEU A 69 14.47 -8.19 -8.55
N PRO A 70 15.34 -7.65 -7.67
CA PRO A 70 16.37 -8.45 -7.03
C PRO A 70 15.71 -9.67 -6.39
N GLU A 71 16.36 -10.85 -6.37
CA GLU A 71 15.83 -12.08 -5.76
C GLU A 71 15.35 -11.87 -4.30
N ASP A 72 15.86 -10.83 -3.64
CA ASP A 72 15.61 -10.49 -2.24
C ASP A 72 14.29 -9.73 -2.00
N LEU A 73 13.60 -9.27 -3.05
CA LEU A 73 12.36 -8.51 -2.96
C LEU A 73 11.22 -9.30 -3.59
N ASP A 74 10.46 -9.99 -2.76
CA ASP A 74 9.30 -10.77 -3.20
C ASP A 74 8.09 -9.84 -3.41
N ALA A 75 7.64 -9.72 -4.66
CA ALA A 75 6.42 -8.99 -5.02
C ALA A 75 5.20 -9.44 -4.19
N THR A 76 5.16 -10.72 -3.81
CA THR A 76 4.17 -11.32 -2.92
C THR A 76 4.22 -10.72 -1.52
N GLU A 77 5.41 -10.45 -0.98
CA GLU A 77 5.56 -9.79 0.33
C GLU A 77 5.09 -8.34 0.30
N VAL A 78 5.36 -7.62 -0.80
CA VAL A 78 4.87 -6.25 -0.98
C VAL A 78 3.34 -6.21 -0.96
N VAL A 79 2.69 -7.11 -1.70
CA VAL A 79 1.23 -7.25 -1.68
C VAL A 79 0.73 -7.63 -0.29
N ALA A 80 1.40 -8.58 0.38
CA ALA A 80 1.03 -9.00 1.73
C ALA A 80 1.16 -7.88 2.76
N TRP A 81 2.16 -7.00 2.64
CA TRP A 81 2.29 -5.83 3.51
C TRP A 81 1.17 -4.82 3.26
N CYS A 82 0.82 -4.54 2.01
CA CYS A 82 -0.32 -3.67 1.69
C CYS A 82 -1.63 -4.20 2.32
N TRP A 83 -1.86 -5.51 2.26
CA TRP A 83 -2.99 -6.16 2.92
C TRP A 83 -2.95 -6.04 4.44
N ALA A 84 -1.81 -6.32 5.05
CA ALA A 84 -1.67 -6.29 6.49
C ALA A 84 -1.74 -4.86 7.06
N LEU A 85 -1.27 -3.86 6.30
CA LEU A 85 -1.48 -2.44 6.55
C LEU A 85 -2.96 -2.06 6.50
N ALA A 86 -3.68 -2.53 5.46
CA ALA A 86 -5.13 -2.33 5.35
C ALA A 86 -5.90 -2.91 6.53
N ALA A 87 -5.52 -4.11 6.96
CA ALA A 87 -6.13 -4.76 8.13
C ALA A 87 -5.77 -4.05 9.45
N ALA A 88 -4.51 -3.65 9.64
CA ALA A 88 -4.02 -3.01 10.86
C ALA A 88 -4.59 -1.61 11.07
N ALA A 89 -4.88 -0.89 9.99
CA ALA A 89 -5.59 0.39 10.03
C ALA A 89 -7.10 0.26 10.34
N GLY A 90 -7.61 -0.97 10.52
CA GLY A 90 -9.02 -1.23 10.86
C GLY A 90 -9.93 -1.47 9.65
N GLY A 91 -9.38 -1.79 8.48
CA GLY A 91 -9.99 -1.46 7.20
C GLY A 91 -9.56 -0.04 6.88
N LEU A 92 -8.69 0.10 5.88
CA LEU A 92 -7.91 1.32 5.66
C LEU A 92 -8.79 2.54 5.38
N PHE A 93 -10.06 2.35 4.99
CA PHE A 93 -11.01 3.42 4.65
C PHE A 93 -12.35 3.28 5.37
N GLY A 94 -12.52 4.07 6.43
CA GLY A 94 -13.78 4.76 6.69
C GLY A 94 -14.98 4.01 7.31
N SER A 95 -14.92 2.70 7.59
CA SER A 95 -16.05 2.03 8.27
C SER A 95 -15.66 1.49 9.65
N ARG A 96 -16.44 1.84 10.68
CA ARG A 96 -16.34 1.30 12.06
C ARG A 96 -16.55 -0.23 12.15
N LEU A 97 -16.56 -0.94 11.03
CA LEU A 97 -16.59 -2.40 10.95
C LEU A 97 -15.25 -2.87 10.40
N MET A 98 -14.64 -3.82 11.11
CA MET A 98 -13.28 -4.34 10.97
C MET A 98 -12.97 -5.04 9.63
N SER A 99 -13.32 -4.46 8.47
CA SER A 99 -13.14 -5.08 7.16
C SER A 99 -12.70 -4.10 6.08
N VAL A 100 -11.80 -4.56 5.23
CA VAL A 100 -11.34 -3.89 3.99
C VAL A 100 -12.52 -3.52 3.09
N SER A 101 -12.67 -2.25 2.72
CA SER A 101 -13.75 -1.78 1.84
C SER A 101 -13.66 -2.33 0.40
N ALA A 102 -14.71 -2.16 -0.40
CA ALA A 102 -14.73 -2.61 -1.79
C ALA A 102 -13.71 -1.86 -2.66
N ASP A 103 -13.55 -0.55 -2.42
CA ASP A 103 -12.60 0.29 -3.15
C ASP A 103 -11.15 -0.02 -2.75
N GLU A 104 -10.90 -0.31 -1.46
CA GLU A 104 -9.60 -0.85 -0.98
C GLU A 104 -9.24 -2.12 -1.71
N LYS A 105 -10.19 -3.05 -1.75
CA LYS A 105 -9.97 -4.35 -2.35
C LYS A 105 -9.63 -4.20 -3.83
N ALA A 106 -10.33 -3.32 -4.54
CA ALA A 106 -10.04 -3.02 -5.93
C ALA A 106 -8.65 -2.36 -6.11
N ALA A 107 -8.23 -1.49 -5.20
CA ALA A 107 -6.89 -0.90 -5.23
C ALA A 107 -5.78 -1.93 -4.97
N LEU A 108 -5.97 -2.80 -3.97
CA LEU A 108 -5.07 -3.90 -3.64
C LEU A 108 -4.95 -4.89 -4.81
N GLU A 109 -6.06 -5.21 -5.48
CA GLU A 109 -6.08 -6.06 -6.67
C GLU A 109 -5.31 -5.42 -7.84
N ARG A 110 -5.50 -4.11 -8.09
CA ARG A 110 -4.71 -3.38 -9.11
C ARG A 110 -3.21 -3.39 -8.81
N VAL A 111 -2.83 -3.24 -7.54
CA VAL A 111 -1.44 -3.31 -7.10
C VAL A 111 -0.87 -4.71 -7.33
N ALA A 112 -1.62 -5.76 -6.96
CA ALA A 112 -1.19 -7.14 -7.16
C ALA A 112 -1.01 -7.47 -8.65
N GLU A 113 -1.95 -7.06 -9.51
CA GLU A 113 -1.85 -7.20 -10.95
C GLU A 113 -0.62 -6.47 -11.52
N ALA A 114 -0.40 -5.22 -11.10
CA ALA A 114 0.76 -4.44 -11.53
C ALA A 114 2.09 -5.11 -11.15
N LEU A 115 2.12 -5.79 -9.99
CA LEU A 115 3.28 -6.55 -9.49
C LEU A 115 3.39 -7.97 -10.06
N GLY A 116 2.46 -8.40 -10.92
CA GLY A 116 2.44 -9.76 -11.48
C GLY A 116 2.03 -10.86 -10.48
N VAL A 117 1.45 -10.49 -9.34
CA VAL A 117 0.96 -11.44 -8.32
C VAL A 117 -0.45 -11.89 -8.70
N THR A 118 -0.55 -13.08 -9.28
CA THR A 118 -1.81 -13.64 -9.80
C THR A 118 -2.61 -14.43 -8.76
N GLU A 119 -2.00 -14.83 -7.65
CA GLU A 119 -2.65 -15.59 -6.58
C GLU A 119 -2.64 -14.80 -5.27
N ILE A 120 -3.79 -14.20 -4.92
CA ILE A 120 -3.97 -13.55 -3.62
C ILE A 120 -4.28 -14.61 -2.59
N LYS A 121 -3.36 -14.83 -1.65
CA LYS A 121 -3.55 -15.87 -0.65
C LYS A 121 -4.52 -15.42 0.47
N PRO A 122 -5.51 -16.25 0.86
CA PRO A 122 -6.53 -15.88 1.85
C PRO A 122 -5.95 -15.44 3.20
N GLU A 123 -4.81 -16.00 3.61
CA GLU A 123 -4.15 -15.70 4.88
C GLU A 123 -3.60 -14.27 4.99
N TRP A 124 -3.35 -13.58 3.86
CA TRP A 124 -2.90 -12.18 3.90
C TRP A 124 -3.99 -11.24 4.42
N ARG A 125 -5.25 -11.61 4.24
CA ARG A 125 -6.42 -10.83 4.69
C ARG A 125 -6.56 -10.80 6.21
N ASN A 126 -5.99 -11.80 6.88
CA ASN A 126 -6.08 -11.98 8.34
C ASN A 126 -4.71 -11.83 9.02
N ARG A 127 -3.68 -11.40 8.27
CA ARG A 127 -2.33 -11.28 8.79
C ARG A 127 -2.27 -10.11 9.75
N THR A 128 -2.14 -10.41 11.03
CA THR A 128 -1.89 -9.42 12.08
C THR A 128 -0.39 -9.10 12.07
N LEU A 129 -0.06 -7.80 12.07
CA LEU A 129 1.31 -7.28 12.02
C LEU A 129 2.04 -7.36 13.36
#